data_AF-A0A9D8N1N4-F1
#
_entry.id   AF-A0A9D8N1N4-F1
#
_cell.length_a   1.000
_cell.length_b   1.000
_cell.length_c   1.000
_cell.angle_alpha   90.00
_cell.angle_beta   90.00
_cell.angle_gamma   90.00
#
_symmetry.space_group_name_H-M   'P 1'
#
loop_
_entity.id
_entity.type
_entity.pdbx_description
1 polymer ?
#
loop_
_entity_poly.entity_id
_entity_poly.type
_entity_poly.pdbx_seq_one_letter_code
_entity_poly.pdbx_strand_id
1 'polypeptide(L)'
;IPAGEKREKLLATVNGLLDELRSIYQGVYLIRDLSPKTQAAIVSYGERISSQIVATLIEGAKWFDSREFIKTEFKAGKNRLVRELTNKLVQKTWESVPQRSVVGGFISTDAESGEVTNLGRGGSDYTASIIAAALDASVLEIWTDVDGFMTADPKVISSAYVIPELSYIEAMELCNFGAKVIYPPTIYPVCIKHIPILVKNTFNPDAAGSIIKDEVKSDSRSIKGISSIKGTTLITVAGLSMVGVIGVNRRIFTCLADNGISVFMVSQASSENSTTLGVQDEDTDEACRVLNIEFQKEIEDGSMFPMHADKGLATVAIVGENMRHVPGIAGKLFGTLGRSGISVIAFAQGASETNISFVIKQDFLRKALNVIHDSFFLSEYQVLNLFVCGVGTVGGSLLEQIHQQQEKLKQELRLKLNIVGIANGHNAIFTREGISLENYREQLAAAPKSDIKRLHDEVIGMNIFNSVFVDCTASPEVAGLYADFLDHNINVVAANKIAASSDFANYRLLKETSQRRGVKFL
;
A
#
# COMPACT_ATOMS: atom_id res chain seq x y z
N ILE A 1 7.86 1.80 37.23
CA ILE A 1 8.71 2.70 38.04
C ILE A 1 8.68 2.21 39.48
N PRO A 2 9.81 1.79 40.06
CA PRO A 2 9.88 1.32 41.44
C PRO A 2 9.33 2.35 42.44
N ALA A 3 8.85 1.89 43.60
CA ALA A 3 8.45 2.80 44.68
C ALA A 3 9.67 3.62 45.16
N GLY A 4 9.44 4.90 45.45
CA GLY A 4 10.47 5.84 45.90
C GLY A 4 10.22 7.27 45.43
N GLU A 5 11.12 8.19 45.80
CA GLU A 5 11.00 9.63 45.59
C GLU A 5 10.75 10.01 44.12
N LYS A 6 11.42 9.34 43.17
CA LYS A 6 11.21 9.56 41.72
C LYS A 6 9.76 9.29 41.30
N ARG A 7 9.15 8.22 41.84
CA ARG A 7 7.76 7.87 41.52
C ARG A 7 6.79 8.88 42.14
N GLU A 8 7.04 9.31 43.36
CA GLU A 8 6.19 10.30 44.04
C GLU A 8 6.21 11.65 43.32
N LYS A 9 7.40 12.12 42.92
CA LYS A 9 7.54 13.35 42.12
C LYS A 9 6.80 13.23 40.79
N LEU A 10 6.98 12.12 40.07
CA LEU A 10 6.28 11.90 38.80
C LEU A 10 4.76 11.85 39.00
N LEU A 11 4.26 11.16 40.03
CA LEU A 11 2.83 11.11 40.32
C LEU A 11 2.27 12.49 40.63
N ALA A 12 3.00 13.32 41.40
CA ALA A 12 2.59 14.69 41.66
C ALA A 12 2.47 15.51 40.36
N THR A 13 3.44 15.39 39.45
CA THR A 13 3.40 16.11 38.17
C THR A 13 2.29 15.60 37.25
N VAL A 14 2.14 14.28 37.11
CA VAL A 14 1.09 13.67 36.27
C VAL A 14 -0.30 13.99 36.81
N ASN A 15 -0.52 13.92 38.12
CA ASN A 15 -1.80 14.30 38.73
C ASN A 15 -2.11 15.77 38.51
N GLY A 16 -1.12 16.66 38.64
CA GLY A 16 -1.29 18.09 38.31
C GLY A 16 -1.75 18.30 36.86
N LEU A 17 -1.11 17.61 35.91
CA LEU A 17 -1.50 17.67 34.49
C LEU A 17 -2.92 17.11 34.25
N LEU A 18 -3.30 16.04 34.95
CA LEU A 18 -4.65 15.46 34.86
C LEU A 18 -5.71 16.38 35.49
N ASP A 19 -5.38 17.09 36.57
CA ASP A 19 -6.26 18.07 37.20
C ASP A 19 -6.47 19.31 36.30
N GLU A 20 -5.41 19.79 35.62
CA GLU A 20 -5.52 20.82 34.58
C GLU A 20 -6.45 20.34 33.45
N LEU A 21 -6.23 19.14 32.93
CA LEU A 21 -7.03 18.55 31.85
C LEU A 21 -8.51 18.38 32.27
N ARG A 22 -8.77 17.92 33.50
CA ARG A 22 -10.13 17.83 34.06
C ARG A 22 -10.81 19.19 34.10
N SER A 23 -10.09 20.23 34.51
CA SER A 23 -10.60 21.60 34.57
C SER A 23 -10.97 22.13 33.18
N ILE A 24 -10.15 21.83 32.17
CA ILE A 24 -10.44 22.18 30.77
C ILE A 24 -11.70 21.45 30.28
N TYR A 25 -11.83 20.14 30.53
CA TYR A 25 -13.02 19.39 30.14
C TYR A 25 -14.28 19.89 30.84
N GLN A 26 -14.19 20.30 32.11
CA GLN A 26 -15.30 20.91 32.82
C GLN A 26 -15.68 22.26 32.17
N GLY A 27 -14.71 23.08 31.78
CA GLY A 27 -14.96 24.31 31.03
C GLY A 27 -15.68 24.07 29.69
N VAL A 28 -15.20 23.11 28.90
CA VAL A 28 -15.83 22.70 27.63
C VAL A 28 -17.26 22.20 27.86
N TYR A 29 -17.49 21.41 28.89
CA TYR A 29 -18.82 20.91 29.24
C TYR A 29 -19.79 22.03 29.63
N LEU A 30 -19.32 23.04 30.37
CA LEU A 30 -20.13 24.16 30.82
C LEU A 30 -20.45 25.14 29.69
N ILE A 31 -19.45 25.47 28.86
CA ILE A 31 -19.58 26.46 27.78
C ILE A 31 -20.23 25.83 26.54
N ARG A 32 -20.14 24.50 26.38
CA ARG A 32 -20.60 23.74 25.20
C ARG A 32 -19.94 24.16 23.89
N ASP A 33 -18.72 24.67 23.98
CA ASP A 33 -17.90 25.06 22.84
C ASP A 33 -16.54 24.35 22.89
N LEU A 34 -16.09 23.87 21.74
CA LEU A 34 -14.78 23.25 21.56
C LEU A 34 -14.05 23.98 20.44
N SER A 35 -13.42 25.10 20.79
CA SER A 35 -12.57 25.82 19.84
C SER A 35 -11.33 24.99 19.45
N PRO A 36 -10.76 25.21 18.24
CA PRO A 36 -9.53 24.54 17.81
C PRO A 36 -8.35 24.72 18.78
N LYS A 37 -8.26 25.89 19.41
CA LYS A 37 -7.29 26.19 20.47
C LYS A 37 -7.45 25.23 21.65
N THR A 38 -8.66 25.10 22.18
CA THR A 38 -8.95 24.21 23.31
C THR A 38 -8.69 22.76 22.94
N GLN A 39 -9.05 22.35 21.73
CA GLN A 39 -8.75 21.00 21.22
C GLN A 39 -7.24 20.73 21.16
N ALA A 40 -6.44 21.66 20.62
CA ALA A 40 -4.98 21.52 20.56
C ALA A 40 -4.37 21.40 21.97
N ALA A 41 -4.85 22.21 22.93
CA ALA A 41 -4.43 22.11 24.32
C ALA A 41 -4.77 20.75 24.94
N ILE A 42 -5.98 20.24 24.75
CA ILE A 42 -6.42 18.92 25.26
C ILE A 42 -5.53 17.80 24.73
N VAL A 43 -5.33 17.72 23.40
CA VAL A 43 -4.55 16.64 22.79
C VAL A 43 -3.07 16.71 23.19
N SER A 44 -2.54 17.89 23.50
CA SER A 44 -1.15 18.05 23.96
C SER A 44 -0.82 17.31 25.26
N TYR A 45 -1.81 17.07 26.12
CA TYR A 45 -1.57 16.42 27.42
C TYR A 45 -1.07 14.98 27.27
N GLY A 46 -1.42 14.28 26.18
CA GLY A 46 -0.92 12.93 25.92
C GLY A 46 0.61 12.88 25.91
N GLU A 47 1.23 13.73 25.08
CA GLU A 47 2.70 13.77 24.92
C GLU A 47 3.41 14.46 26.10
N ARG A 48 2.74 15.41 26.76
CA ARG A 48 3.24 16.01 28.01
C ARG A 48 3.38 14.97 29.13
N ILE A 49 2.41 14.06 29.25
CA ILE A 49 2.41 13.01 30.27
C ILE A 49 3.37 11.88 29.89
N SER A 50 3.26 11.36 28.66
CA SER A 50 4.07 10.21 28.20
C SER A 50 5.58 10.51 28.29
N SER A 51 6.01 11.67 27.81
CA SER A 51 7.42 12.06 27.78
C SER A 51 8.02 12.19 29.18
N GLN A 52 7.25 12.64 30.19
CA GLN A 52 7.73 12.69 31.57
C GLN A 52 7.84 11.31 32.22
N ILE A 53 6.91 10.40 31.91
CA ILE A 53 6.99 9.01 32.36
C ILE A 53 8.25 8.36 31.80
N VAL A 54 8.52 8.53 30.50
CA VAL A 54 9.71 7.99 29.83
C VAL A 54 10.98 8.62 30.38
N ALA A 55 11.03 9.95 30.56
CA ALA A 55 12.18 10.63 31.13
C ALA A 55 12.53 10.13 32.54
N THR A 56 11.52 9.75 33.33
CA THR A 56 11.72 9.20 34.68
C THR A 56 12.26 7.77 34.66
N LEU A 57 11.91 6.99 33.62
CA LEU A 57 12.37 5.60 33.44
C LEU A 57 13.82 5.52 32.94
N ILE A 58 14.27 6.48 32.15
CA ILE A 58 15.61 6.49 31.57
C ILE A 58 16.58 7.17 32.53
N GLU A 59 17.56 6.42 33.01
CA GLU A 59 18.59 6.96 33.89
C GLU A 59 19.42 8.05 33.19
N GLY A 60 19.63 9.19 33.86
CA GLY A 60 20.39 10.32 33.32
C GLY A 60 19.66 11.13 32.24
N ALA A 61 18.39 10.82 31.94
CA ALA A 61 17.60 11.60 31.01
C ALA A 61 17.16 12.94 31.60
N LYS A 62 17.31 14.00 30.81
CA LYS A 62 16.72 15.31 31.07
C LYS A 62 15.48 15.49 30.20
N TRP A 63 14.35 15.83 30.82
CA TRP A 63 13.12 16.16 30.11
C TRP A 63 13.16 17.60 29.60
N PHE A 64 12.67 17.82 28.37
CA PHE A 64 12.50 19.12 27.75
C PHE A 64 11.10 19.26 27.17
N ASP A 65 10.53 20.46 27.30
CA ASP A 65 9.22 20.77 26.75
C ASP A 65 9.34 21.33 25.33
N SER A 66 8.87 20.58 24.34
CA SER A 66 8.90 21.01 22.93
C SER A 66 8.14 22.29 22.65
N ARG A 67 7.19 22.67 23.51
CA ARG A 67 6.49 23.96 23.41
C ARG A 67 7.43 25.16 23.55
N GLU A 68 8.58 24.99 24.20
CA GLU A 68 9.54 26.08 24.38
C GLU A 68 10.31 26.40 23.09
N PHE A 69 10.53 25.40 22.22
CA PHE A 69 11.40 25.54 21.05
C PHE A 69 10.79 25.17 19.70
N ILE A 70 9.73 24.37 19.64
CA ILE A 70 8.99 24.08 18.40
C ILE A 70 7.89 25.14 18.22
N LYS A 71 8.06 26.00 17.21
CA LYS A 71 7.18 27.14 16.96
C LYS A 71 6.41 27.00 15.66
N THR A 72 5.12 27.30 15.69
CA THR A 72 4.23 27.30 14.52
C THR A 72 3.66 28.68 14.23
N GLU A 73 3.13 28.88 13.04
CA GLU A 73 2.34 30.04 12.64
C GLU A 73 1.08 29.56 11.90
N PHE A 74 -0.03 30.28 12.03
CA PHE A 74 -1.25 29.97 11.29
C PHE A 74 -1.22 30.63 9.90
N LYS A 75 -1.07 29.83 8.84
CA LYS A 75 -1.07 30.31 7.44
C LYS A 75 -1.92 29.41 6.56
N ALA A 76 -2.77 30.03 5.73
CA ALA A 76 -3.65 29.34 4.78
C ALA A 76 -4.50 28.24 5.45
N GLY A 77 -5.10 28.55 6.60
CA GLY A 77 -5.99 27.63 7.32
C GLY A 77 -5.31 26.50 8.10
N LYS A 78 -3.98 26.44 8.14
CA LYS A 78 -3.23 25.37 8.82
C LYS A 78 -2.05 25.91 9.64
N ASN A 79 -1.74 25.23 10.73
CA ASN A 79 -0.51 25.48 11.49
C ASN A 79 0.69 24.98 10.67
N ARG A 80 1.68 25.85 10.44
CA ARG A 80 2.93 25.52 9.76
C ARG A 80 4.11 25.81 10.67
N LEU A 81 5.17 25.03 10.54
CA LEU A 81 6.40 25.21 11.32
C LEU A 81 7.11 26.52 10.94
N VAL A 82 7.44 27.35 11.93
CA VAL A 82 8.34 28.50 11.76
C VAL A 82 9.78 27.98 11.82
N ARG A 83 10.30 27.52 10.68
CA ARG A 83 11.57 26.79 10.56
C ARG A 83 12.75 27.53 11.17
N GLU A 84 12.95 28.80 10.81
CA GLU A 84 14.12 29.57 11.24
C GLU A 84 14.14 29.80 12.75
N LEU A 85 13.00 30.19 13.33
CA LEU A 85 12.87 30.40 14.77
C LEU A 85 13.06 29.08 15.53
N THR A 86 12.40 28.01 15.06
CA THR A 86 12.52 26.69 15.67
C THR A 86 13.95 26.19 15.67
N ASN A 87 14.66 26.28 14.55
CA ASN A 87 16.06 25.85 14.45
C ASN A 87 16.96 26.59 15.46
N LYS A 88 16.82 27.92 15.57
CA LYS A 88 17.58 28.72 16.53
C LYS A 88 17.29 28.32 17.97
N LEU A 89 16.01 28.10 18.32
CA LEU A 89 15.61 27.71 19.67
C LEU A 89 16.08 26.30 20.02
N VAL A 90 16.02 25.36 19.08
CA VAL A 90 16.55 24.00 19.26
C VAL A 90 18.06 24.06 19.51
N GLN A 91 18.81 24.75 18.67
CA GLN A 91 20.27 24.90 18.85
C GLN A 91 20.60 25.53 20.22
N LYS A 92 19.87 26.58 20.63
CA LYS A 92 20.00 27.21 21.94
C LYS A 92 19.71 26.26 23.11
N THR A 93 18.64 25.47 22.99
CA THR A 93 18.21 24.51 24.04
C THR A 93 19.26 23.44 24.30
N TRP A 94 19.98 23.05 23.24
CA TRP A 94 21.03 22.02 23.29
C TRP A 94 22.45 22.58 23.14
N GLU A 95 22.71 23.85 23.49
CA GLU A 95 24.07 24.39 23.59
C GLU A 95 24.94 23.58 24.57
N SER A 96 24.34 23.11 25.67
CA SER A 96 24.93 22.12 26.58
C SER A 96 24.14 20.83 26.49
N VAL A 97 24.59 19.93 25.61
CA VAL A 97 23.91 18.65 25.33
C VAL A 97 24.04 17.72 26.55
N PRO A 98 22.93 17.39 27.25
CA PRO A 98 22.98 16.36 28.28
C PRO A 98 23.17 14.98 27.63
N GLN A 99 23.64 14.00 28.39
CA GLN A 99 23.90 12.65 27.87
C GLN A 99 22.64 12.02 27.22
N ARG A 100 21.46 12.27 27.78
CA ARG A 100 20.17 11.78 27.27
C ARG A 100 19.12 12.88 27.42
N SER A 101 18.37 13.12 26.36
CA SER A 101 17.26 14.08 26.34
C SER A 101 15.96 13.37 26.00
N VAL A 102 14.87 13.73 26.66
CA VAL A 102 13.52 13.23 26.33
C VAL A 102 12.61 14.43 26.07
N VAL A 103 11.88 14.37 24.97
CA VAL A 103 11.02 15.45 24.47
C VAL A 103 9.66 14.86 24.12
N GLY A 104 8.57 15.57 24.42
CA GLY A 104 7.25 15.24 23.88
C GLY A 104 7.16 15.57 22.39
N GLY A 105 6.87 14.60 21.54
CA GLY A 105 6.63 14.83 20.11
C GLY A 105 5.32 15.57 19.86
N PHE A 106 5.04 15.93 18.59
CA PHE A 106 3.75 16.44 18.09
C PHE A 106 3.32 17.83 18.58
N ILE A 107 3.65 18.21 19.81
CA ILE A 107 3.20 19.43 20.48
C ILE A 107 4.13 20.62 20.15
N SER A 108 3.53 21.80 20.03
CA SER A 108 4.21 23.05 19.70
C SER A 108 3.47 24.25 20.29
N THR A 109 4.00 25.45 20.09
CA THR A 109 3.25 26.69 20.35
C THR A 109 3.26 27.62 19.15
N ASP A 110 2.20 28.40 19.01
CA ASP A 110 2.18 29.52 18.09
C ASP A 110 3.27 30.55 18.45
N ALA A 111 3.97 31.06 17.44
CA ALA A 111 5.13 31.93 17.61
C ALA A 111 4.78 33.32 18.15
N GLU A 112 3.57 33.81 17.87
CA GLU A 112 3.13 35.15 18.26
C GLU A 112 2.33 35.13 19.56
N SER A 113 1.29 34.29 19.62
CA SER A 113 0.37 34.21 20.76
C SER A 113 0.90 33.36 21.92
N GLY A 114 1.84 32.45 21.66
CA GLY A 114 2.33 31.48 22.63
C GLY A 114 1.32 30.37 22.97
N GLU A 115 0.18 30.32 22.28
CA GLU A 115 -0.85 29.31 22.52
C GLU A 115 -0.39 27.91 22.08
N VAL A 116 -0.89 26.87 22.74
CA VAL A 116 -0.57 25.49 22.38
C VAL A 116 -1.15 25.14 21.01
N THR A 117 -0.27 24.64 20.14
CA THR A 117 -0.60 24.12 18.82
C THR A 117 -0.04 22.70 18.67
N ASN A 118 -0.15 22.14 17.47
CA ASN A 118 0.48 20.86 17.14
C ASN A 118 0.86 20.81 15.66
N LEU A 119 1.69 19.82 15.33
CA LEU A 119 2.20 19.57 13.97
C LEU A 119 1.28 18.67 13.12
N GLY A 120 0.10 18.31 13.64
CA GLY A 120 -0.84 17.41 12.96
C GLY A 120 -0.42 15.94 13.00
N ARG A 121 -1.07 15.11 12.17
CA ARG A 121 -0.84 13.66 12.11
C ARG A 121 0.63 13.35 11.79
N GLY A 122 1.23 12.37 12.48
CA GLY A 122 2.67 12.06 12.32
C GLY A 122 3.59 13.13 12.92
N GLY A 123 3.05 14.04 13.73
CA GLY A 123 3.80 15.16 14.31
C GLY A 123 4.97 14.74 15.19
N SER A 124 4.92 13.59 15.86
CA SER A 124 6.03 13.10 16.71
C SER A 124 7.25 12.71 15.89
N ASP A 125 7.05 11.98 14.79
CA ASP A 125 8.10 11.69 13.80
C ASP A 125 8.68 13.00 13.25
N TYR A 126 7.81 13.94 12.88
CA TYR A 126 8.23 15.23 12.33
C TYR A 126 9.03 16.07 13.35
N THR A 127 8.62 16.09 14.63
CA THR A 127 9.40 16.72 15.72
C THR A 127 10.81 16.13 15.79
N ALA A 128 10.94 14.80 15.74
CA ALA A 128 12.25 14.14 15.80
C ALA A 128 13.13 14.53 14.60
N SER A 129 12.56 14.59 13.40
CA SER A 129 13.26 15.04 12.18
C SER A 129 13.69 16.51 12.23
N ILE A 130 12.86 17.40 12.77
CA ILE A 130 13.21 18.82 12.95
C ILE A 130 14.40 18.95 13.89
N ILE A 131 14.38 18.25 15.04
CA ILE A 131 15.48 18.30 16.01
C ILE A 131 16.75 17.70 15.41
N ALA A 132 16.66 16.53 14.75
CA ALA A 132 17.79 15.90 14.08
C ALA A 132 18.44 16.81 13.04
N ALA A 133 17.64 17.47 12.20
CA ALA A 133 18.12 18.41 11.20
C ALA A 133 18.69 19.70 11.78
N ALA A 134 18.14 20.21 12.89
CA ALA A 134 18.61 21.43 13.54
C ALA A 134 19.95 21.24 14.30
N LEU A 135 20.20 20.02 14.79
CA LEU A 135 21.41 19.65 15.52
C LEU A 135 22.45 18.91 14.66
N ASP A 136 22.22 18.78 13.34
CA ASP A 136 23.07 18.03 12.41
C ASP A 136 23.39 16.61 12.92
N ALA A 137 22.35 15.91 13.36
CA ALA A 137 22.47 14.55 13.89
C ALA A 137 23.05 13.57 12.85
N SER A 138 23.76 12.55 13.31
CA SER A 138 24.34 11.52 12.42
C SER A 138 23.29 10.56 11.84
N VAL A 139 22.18 10.36 12.54
CA VAL A 139 21.08 9.46 12.15
C VAL A 139 19.79 9.88 12.85
N LEU A 140 18.65 9.70 12.18
CA LEU A 140 17.32 9.73 12.78
C LEU A 140 16.79 8.30 12.90
N GLU A 141 16.57 7.81 14.13
CA GLU A 141 15.92 6.51 14.33
C GLU A 141 14.41 6.67 14.54
N ILE A 142 13.61 5.94 13.77
CA ILE A 142 12.16 5.84 13.93
C ILE A 142 11.83 4.43 14.43
N TRP A 143 11.41 4.34 15.69
CA TRP A 143 11.03 3.10 16.33
C TRP A 143 9.51 2.92 16.27
N THR A 144 9.08 1.87 15.57
CA THR A 144 7.67 1.58 15.26
C THR A 144 7.32 0.12 15.60
N ASP A 145 6.21 -0.40 15.10
CA ASP A 145 5.69 -1.76 15.32
C ASP A 145 5.97 -2.74 14.16
N VAL A 146 6.79 -2.33 13.19
CA VAL A 146 7.20 -3.11 12.02
C VAL A 146 8.72 -3.17 11.88
N ASP A 147 9.24 -4.26 11.31
CA ASP A 147 10.68 -4.53 11.11
C ASP A 147 11.36 -3.62 10.07
N GLY A 148 10.63 -2.66 9.50
CA GLY A 148 11.11 -1.76 8.46
C GLY A 148 10.06 -1.59 7.37
N PHE A 149 10.49 -1.05 6.23
CA PHE A 149 9.69 -1.09 5.00
C PHE A 149 9.69 -2.49 4.42
N MET A 150 8.51 -2.97 4.07
CA MET A 150 8.32 -4.28 3.43
C MET A 150 8.11 -4.09 1.93
N THR A 151 8.50 -5.08 1.12
CA THR A 151 8.24 -5.07 -0.33
C THR A 151 6.76 -5.00 -0.70
N ALA A 152 5.88 -5.45 0.19
CA ALA A 152 4.42 -5.37 0.12
C ALA A 152 3.87 -5.53 1.54
N ASP A 153 2.57 -5.26 1.75
CA ASP A 153 1.93 -5.51 3.06
C ASP A 153 2.00 -7.01 3.41
N PRO A 154 2.71 -7.41 4.49
CA PRO A 154 2.89 -8.81 4.86
C PRO A 154 1.58 -9.49 5.27
N LYS A 155 0.53 -8.72 5.64
CA LYS A 155 -0.80 -9.26 5.91
C LYS A 155 -1.53 -9.71 4.64
N VAL A 156 -1.12 -9.18 3.49
CA VAL A 156 -1.68 -9.53 2.18
C VAL A 156 -0.79 -10.50 1.42
N ILE A 157 0.53 -10.31 1.51
CA ILE A 157 1.58 -11.08 0.83
C ILE A 157 2.50 -11.70 1.86
N SER A 158 2.32 -13.00 2.13
CA SER A 158 3.11 -13.72 3.16
C SER A 158 4.60 -13.84 2.82
N SER A 159 4.96 -13.72 1.55
CA SER A 159 6.33 -13.75 1.04
C SER A 159 7.01 -12.37 1.02
N ALA A 160 6.36 -11.33 1.54
CA ALA A 160 6.96 -10.01 1.65
C ALA A 160 8.15 -10.02 2.63
N TYR A 161 9.21 -9.31 2.28
CA TYR A 161 10.42 -9.20 3.09
C TYR A 161 10.82 -7.74 3.30
N VAL A 162 11.66 -7.51 4.31
CA VAL A 162 12.17 -6.17 4.65
C VAL A 162 13.09 -5.67 3.54
N ILE A 163 12.88 -4.43 3.11
CA ILE A 163 13.74 -3.72 2.18
C ILE A 163 14.91 -3.14 2.98
N PRO A 164 16.16 -3.56 2.74
CA PRO A 164 17.28 -3.11 3.57
C PRO A 164 17.59 -1.62 3.42
N GLU A 165 17.58 -1.12 2.19
CA GLU A 165 17.93 0.26 1.86
C GLU A 165 16.92 0.85 0.86
N LEU A 166 16.52 2.10 1.10
CA LEU A 166 15.59 2.88 0.28
C LEU A 166 16.13 4.30 0.07
N SER A 167 15.82 4.91 -1.07
CA SER A 167 16.06 6.34 -1.25
C SER A 167 14.96 7.16 -0.57
N TYR A 168 15.21 8.43 -0.27
CA TYR A 168 14.18 9.32 0.29
C TYR A 168 12.94 9.38 -0.60
N ILE A 169 13.13 9.39 -1.93
CA ILE A 169 12.05 9.43 -2.91
C ILE A 169 11.25 8.12 -2.87
N GLU A 170 11.92 6.97 -2.87
CA GLU A 170 11.26 5.67 -2.80
C GLU A 170 10.43 5.51 -1.52
N ALA A 171 10.99 5.90 -0.37
CA ALA A 171 10.28 5.85 0.90
C ALA A 171 9.04 6.78 0.90
N MET A 172 9.20 8.00 0.37
CA MET A 172 8.11 8.98 0.27
C MET A 172 6.96 8.47 -0.62
N GLU A 173 7.27 7.93 -1.80
CA GLU A 173 6.27 7.38 -2.72
C GLU A 173 5.55 6.17 -2.10
N LEU A 174 6.27 5.24 -1.47
CA LEU A 174 5.64 4.10 -0.80
C LEU A 174 4.66 4.56 0.28
N CYS A 175 5.03 5.55 1.09
CA CYS A 175 4.18 6.09 2.14
C CYS A 175 2.96 6.83 1.62
N ASN A 176 3.11 7.62 0.55
CA ASN A 176 2.00 8.34 -0.08
C ASN A 176 0.91 7.39 -0.60
N PHE A 177 1.28 6.18 -1.04
CA PHE A 177 0.36 5.17 -1.56
C PHE A 177 0.02 4.04 -0.56
N GLY A 178 0.16 4.31 0.75
CA GLY A 178 -0.44 3.48 1.80
C GLY A 178 0.52 2.68 2.67
N ALA A 179 1.83 2.71 2.41
CA ALA A 179 2.82 2.10 3.33
C ALA A 179 2.98 2.99 4.58
N LYS A 180 2.17 2.75 5.61
CA LYS A 180 2.12 3.55 6.85
C LYS A 180 3.31 3.27 7.80
N VAL A 181 4.54 3.50 7.33
CA VAL A 181 5.77 3.26 8.10
C VAL A 181 6.34 4.56 8.68
N ILE A 182 6.42 5.60 7.85
CA ILE A 182 6.85 6.94 8.25
C ILE A 182 5.89 7.98 7.67
N TYR A 183 5.66 9.06 8.41
CA TYR A 183 4.89 10.17 7.87
C TYR A 183 5.73 10.95 6.83
N PRO A 184 5.28 11.13 5.56
CA PRO A 184 6.12 11.69 4.50
C PRO A 184 6.77 13.05 4.81
N PRO A 185 6.08 14.03 5.43
CA PRO A 185 6.69 15.29 5.84
C PRO A 185 7.89 15.15 6.80
N THR A 186 7.99 14.05 7.54
CA THR A 186 9.15 13.73 8.39
C THR A 186 10.43 13.56 7.57
N ILE A 187 10.35 13.11 6.32
CA ILE A 187 11.54 12.85 5.50
C ILE A 187 12.25 14.15 5.12
N TYR A 188 11.49 15.24 4.93
CA TYR A 188 12.00 16.47 4.32
C TYR A 188 13.13 17.18 5.09
N PRO A 189 13.05 17.43 6.42
CA PRO A 189 14.12 18.14 7.13
C PRO A 189 15.46 17.41 7.09
N VAL A 190 15.44 16.09 7.28
CA VAL A 190 16.63 15.23 7.28
C VAL A 190 17.16 14.98 5.87
N CYS A 191 16.28 14.88 4.86
CA CYS A 191 16.66 14.77 3.45
C CYS A 191 17.54 15.96 3.00
N ILE A 192 17.18 17.20 3.36
CA ILE A 192 17.99 18.39 3.03
C ILE A 192 19.38 18.35 3.66
N LYS A 193 19.48 17.73 4.84
CA LYS A 193 20.72 17.60 5.60
C LYS A 193 21.48 16.32 5.27
N HIS A 194 20.97 15.50 4.35
CA HIS A 194 21.50 14.17 4.02
C HIS A 194 21.64 13.25 5.26
N ILE A 195 20.77 13.42 6.27
CA ILE A 195 20.78 12.62 7.51
C ILE A 195 19.98 11.33 7.28
N PRO A 196 20.60 10.15 7.37
CA PRO A 196 19.91 8.89 7.14
C PRO A 196 18.84 8.64 8.20
N ILE A 197 17.75 7.99 7.79
CA ILE A 197 16.67 7.54 8.68
C ILE A 197 16.76 6.03 8.84
N LEU A 198 16.80 5.54 10.08
CA LEU A 198 16.75 4.10 10.38
C LEU A 198 15.38 3.75 10.97
N VAL A 199 14.62 2.92 10.25
CA VAL A 199 13.33 2.41 10.73
C VAL A 199 13.56 1.09 11.46
N LYS A 200 13.10 1.00 12.72
CA LYS A 200 13.29 -0.15 13.59
C LYS A 200 11.99 -0.59 14.26
N ASN A 201 11.95 -1.84 14.73
CA ASN A 201 10.81 -2.39 15.48
C ASN A 201 11.07 -2.40 16.98
N THR A 202 10.17 -1.80 17.76
CA THR A 202 10.23 -1.80 19.23
C THR A 202 9.99 -3.20 19.80
N PHE A 203 9.18 -4.03 19.13
CA PHE A 203 8.87 -5.40 19.56
C PHE A 203 9.89 -6.43 19.07
N ASN A 204 10.73 -6.07 18.11
CA ASN A 204 11.80 -6.90 17.57
C ASN A 204 13.09 -6.07 17.36
N PRO A 205 13.79 -5.67 18.45
CA PRO A 205 14.90 -4.72 18.38
C PRO A 205 16.13 -5.22 17.61
N ASP A 206 16.27 -6.54 17.49
CA ASP A 206 17.36 -7.22 16.79
C ASP A 206 17.15 -7.30 15.27
N ALA A 207 15.96 -6.93 14.77
CA ALA A 207 15.70 -6.82 13.35
C ALA A 207 16.62 -5.77 12.72
N ALA A 208 17.09 -6.06 11.49
CA ALA A 208 18.00 -5.17 10.77
C ALA A 208 17.38 -3.79 10.45
N GLY A 209 16.05 -3.72 10.31
CA GLY A 209 15.38 -2.47 9.95
C GLY A 209 15.45 -2.15 8.46
N SER A 210 15.09 -0.92 8.13
CA SER A 210 15.34 -0.30 6.83
C SER A 210 16.08 1.01 7.01
N ILE A 211 17.11 1.26 6.20
CA ILE A 211 17.79 2.56 6.14
C ILE A 211 17.30 3.36 4.93
N ILE A 212 16.89 4.61 5.18
CA ILE A 212 16.51 5.58 4.15
C ILE A 212 17.65 6.60 4.05
N LYS A 213 18.20 6.78 2.85
CA LYS A 213 19.34 7.68 2.60
C LYS A 213 19.29 8.22 1.17
N ASP A 214 20.26 9.06 0.80
CA ASP A 214 20.28 9.69 -0.52
C ASP A 214 20.69 8.67 -1.60
N GLU A 215 21.90 8.12 -1.47
CA GLU A 215 22.41 7.10 -2.38
C GLU A 215 22.24 5.70 -1.79
N VAL A 216 21.43 4.90 -2.47
CA VAL A 216 21.24 3.48 -2.16
C VAL A 216 22.26 2.66 -2.92
N LYS A 217 22.80 1.60 -2.29
CA LYS A 217 23.63 0.66 -3.05
C LYS A 217 22.79 0.07 -4.18
N SER A 218 23.32 0.15 -5.40
CA SER A 218 22.72 -0.44 -6.61
C SER A 218 22.26 -1.87 -6.33
N ASP A 219 20.96 -2.01 -6.12
CA ASP A 219 20.28 -3.28 -6.11
C ASP A 219 19.84 -3.52 -7.56
N SER A 220 20.08 -4.73 -8.07
CA SER A 220 19.73 -5.09 -9.46
C SER A 220 18.23 -5.04 -9.74
N ARG A 221 17.40 -4.88 -8.70
CA ARG A 221 15.95 -4.84 -8.80
C ARG A 221 15.46 -3.48 -9.26
N SER A 222 14.59 -3.49 -10.27
CA SER A 222 14.01 -2.27 -10.82
C SER A 222 12.89 -1.69 -9.95
N ILE A 223 12.22 -2.53 -9.14
CA ILE A 223 11.12 -2.14 -8.25
C ILE A 223 11.52 -2.56 -6.82
N LYS A 224 11.31 -1.65 -5.87
CA LYS A 224 11.64 -1.82 -4.45
C LYS A 224 10.45 -2.16 -3.59
N GLY A 225 9.26 -1.66 -3.91
CA GLY A 225 8.06 -2.00 -3.14
C GLY A 225 6.77 -1.80 -3.91
N ILE A 226 5.72 -2.36 -3.36
CA ILE A 226 4.34 -2.25 -3.82
C ILE A 226 3.51 -1.78 -2.64
N SER A 227 2.70 -0.75 -2.84
CA SER A 227 1.73 -0.27 -1.86
C SER A 227 0.34 -0.15 -2.49
N SER A 228 -0.68 -0.05 -1.64
CA SER A 228 -2.06 0.08 -2.10
C SER A 228 -2.94 0.84 -1.12
N ILE A 229 -3.90 1.57 -1.67
CA ILE A 229 -4.97 2.24 -0.94
C ILE A 229 -6.29 1.53 -1.28
N LYS A 230 -6.98 1.03 -0.24
CA LYS A 230 -8.35 0.49 -0.34
C LYS A 230 -9.35 1.63 -0.23
N GLY A 231 -10.54 1.46 -0.80
CA GLY A 231 -11.59 2.48 -0.74
C GLY A 231 -11.21 3.74 -1.52
N THR A 232 -10.94 3.55 -2.82
CA THR A 232 -10.72 4.64 -3.76
C THR A 232 -11.98 4.87 -4.59
N THR A 233 -12.34 6.14 -4.76
CA THR A 233 -13.31 6.59 -5.75
C THR A 233 -12.59 7.36 -6.84
N LEU A 234 -12.98 7.09 -8.10
CA LEU A 234 -12.63 7.95 -9.22
C LEU A 234 -13.77 8.93 -9.50
N ILE A 235 -13.49 10.23 -9.44
CA ILE A 235 -14.42 11.29 -9.82
C ILE A 235 -14.00 11.85 -11.15
N THR A 236 -14.89 11.81 -12.14
CA THR A 236 -14.61 12.31 -13.49
C THR A 236 -15.28 13.65 -13.72
N VAL A 237 -14.46 14.67 -13.99
CA VAL A 237 -14.89 15.98 -14.48
C VAL A 237 -14.75 15.95 -16.00
N ALA A 238 -15.87 16.03 -16.73
CA ALA A 238 -15.87 15.94 -18.19
C ALA A 238 -16.88 16.90 -18.82
N GLY A 239 -16.61 17.34 -20.05
CA GLY A 239 -17.46 18.25 -20.79
C GLY A 239 -17.04 18.42 -22.24
N LEU A 240 -18.02 18.68 -23.11
CA LEU A 240 -17.79 18.90 -24.55
C LEU A 240 -16.98 20.18 -24.81
N SER A 241 -17.14 21.18 -23.93
CA SER A 241 -16.50 22.50 -24.05
C SER A 241 -15.26 22.66 -23.16
N MET A 242 -14.72 21.59 -22.56
CA MET A 242 -13.53 21.69 -21.70
C MET A 242 -12.24 21.94 -22.49
N VAL A 243 -12.22 21.59 -23.77
CA VAL A 243 -11.04 21.70 -24.62
C VAL A 243 -10.68 23.17 -24.85
N GLY A 244 -9.51 23.60 -24.38
CA GLY A 244 -9.01 24.97 -24.58
C GLY A 244 -9.54 26.00 -23.58
N VAL A 245 -10.35 25.61 -22.58
CA VAL A 245 -10.80 26.51 -21.51
C VAL A 245 -9.72 26.58 -20.43
N ILE A 246 -9.00 27.71 -20.42
CA ILE A 246 -7.98 27.99 -19.42
C ILE A 246 -8.62 28.07 -18.03
N GLY A 247 -8.08 27.32 -17.08
CA GLY A 247 -8.40 27.48 -15.65
C GLY A 247 -9.39 26.49 -15.05
N VAL A 248 -9.94 25.54 -15.83
CA VAL A 248 -10.82 24.49 -15.27
C VAL A 248 -10.10 23.69 -14.18
N ASN A 249 -8.88 23.19 -14.46
CA ASN A 249 -8.09 22.47 -13.46
C ASN A 249 -7.81 23.31 -12.20
N ARG A 250 -7.55 24.63 -12.35
CA ARG A 250 -7.39 25.52 -11.19
C ARG A 250 -8.66 25.54 -10.33
N ARG A 251 -9.84 25.68 -10.95
CA ARG A 251 -11.13 25.70 -10.24
C ARG A 251 -11.41 24.37 -9.54
N ILE A 252 -11.18 23.25 -10.21
CA ILE A 252 -11.28 21.90 -9.63
C ILE A 252 -10.45 21.81 -8.35
N PHE A 253 -9.14 22.08 -8.43
CA PHE A 253 -8.25 21.90 -7.28
C PHE A 253 -8.47 22.94 -6.17
N THR A 254 -8.87 24.17 -6.53
CA THR A 254 -9.21 25.21 -5.54
C THR A 254 -10.47 24.82 -4.77
N CYS A 255 -11.54 24.42 -5.47
CA CYS A 255 -12.80 23.98 -4.87
C CYS A 255 -12.59 22.81 -3.90
N LEU A 256 -11.84 21.79 -4.30
CA LEU A 256 -11.56 20.63 -3.45
C LEU A 256 -10.70 21.01 -2.24
N ALA A 257 -9.64 21.82 -2.43
CA ALA A 257 -8.76 22.24 -1.36
C ALA A 257 -9.47 23.12 -0.30
N ASP A 258 -10.32 24.05 -0.74
CA ASP A 258 -11.09 24.94 0.15
C ASP A 258 -12.10 24.15 1.01
N ASN A 259 -12.55 22.99 0.54
CA ASN A 259 -13.42 22.08 1.28
C ASN A 259 -12.65 20.94 2.00
N GLY A 260 -11.32 21.01 2.04
CA GLY A 260 -10.49 20.06 2.78
C GLY A 260 -10.35 18.67 2.16
N ILE A 261 -10.73 18.51 0.89
CA ILE A 261 -10.72 17.22 0.19
C ILE A 261 -9.34 16.97 -0.44
N SER A 262 -8.75 15.82 -0.14
CA SER A 262 -7.42 15.47 -0.64
C SER A 262 -7.52 14.62 -1.89
N VAL A 263 -6.99 15.13 -3.00
CA VAL A 263 -6.78 14.34 -4.23
C VAL A 263 -5.38 13.74 -4.20
N PHE A 264 -5.26 12.42 -4.35
CA PHE A 264 -3.97 11.72 -4.34
C PHE A 264 -3.54 11.21 -5.72
N MET A 265 -4.45 11.20 -6.70
CA MET A 265 -4.17 10.78 -8.07
C MET A 265 -4.94 11.66 -9.04
N VAL A 266 -4.30 12.02 -10.15
CA VAL A 266 -4.93 12.76 -11.25
C VAL A 266 -4.57 12.06 -12.54
N SER A 267 -5.58 11.77 -13.37
CA SER A 267 -5.43 11.22 -14.71
C SER A 267 -6.23 12.08 -15.67
N GLN A 268 -5.53 12.80 -16.54
CA GLN A 268 -6.14 13.67 -17.54
C GLN A 268 -5.83 13.15 -18.93
N ALA A 269 -6.86 13.05 -19.78
CA ALA A 269 -6.65 12.73 -21.19
C ALA A 269 -5.95 13.89 -21.90
N SER A 270 -5.04 13.60 -22.84
CA SER A 270 -4.32 14.63 -23.60
C SER A 270 -5.23 15.52 -24.44
N SER A 271 -6.47 15.08 -24.70
CA SER A 271 -7.54 15.88 -25.31
C SER A 271 -8.10 16.97 -24.41
N GLU A 272 -7.75 16.98 -23.11
CA GLU A 272 -8.24 17.91 -22.06
C GLU A 272 -9.76 17.96 -21.88
N ASN A 273 -10.50 17.06 -22.52
CA ASN A 273 -11.95 16.96 -22.41
C ASN A 273 -12.42 16.29 -21.11
N SER A 274 -11.50 15.68 -20.35
CA SER A 274 -11.80 14.99 -19.10
C SER A 274 -10.61 14.96 -18.15
N THR A 275 -10.88 15.22 -16.88
CA THR A 275 -9.94 15.10 -15.76
C THR A 275 -10.55 14.14 -14.74
N THR A 276 -9.87 13.03 -14.50
CA THR A 276 -10.27 12.03 -13.48
C THR A 276 -9.42 12.22 -12.23
N LEU A 277 -10.07 12.22 -11.07
CA LEU A 277 -9.47 12.47 -9.77
C LEU A 277 -9.66 11.25 -8.87
N GLY A 278 -8.60 10.79 -8.22
CA GLY A 278 -8.66 9.77 -7.18
C GLY A 278 -8.81 10.41 -5.80
N VAL A 279 -9.90 10.09 -5.12
CA VAL A 279 -10.20 10.51 -3.74
C VAL A 279 -10.50 9.28 -2.87
N GLN A 280 -10.45 9.44 -1.55
CA GLN A 280 -10.86 8.38 -0.63
C GLN A 280 -12.39 8.26 -0.64
N ASP A 281 -12.91 7.05 -0.42
CA ASP A 281 -14.36 6.79 -0.42
C ASP A 281 -15.13 7.76 0.50
N GLU A 282 -14.54 8.10 1.66
CA GLU A 282 -15.09 9.00 2.67
C GLU A 282 -15.38 10.42 2.14
N ASP A 283 -14.56 10.91 1.21
CA ASP A 283 -14.67 12.26 0.65
C ASP A 283 -15.59 12.31 -0.59
N THR A 284 -16.08 11.16 -1.07
CA THR A 284 -16.74 11.05 -2.38
C THR A 284 -17.95 11.97 -2.52
N ASP A 285 -18.89 11.87 -1.58
CA ASP A 285 -20.19 12.52 -1.72
C ASP A 285 -20.04 14.04 -1.60
N GLU A 286 -19.15 14.49 -0.72
CA GLU A 286 -18.83 15.91 -0.56
C GLU A 286 -18.07 16.45 -1.78
N ALA A 287 -17.11 15.71 -2.32
CA ALA A 287 -16.38 16.08 -3.54
C ALA A 287 -17.29 16.28 -4.74
N CYS A 288 -18.20 15.32 -4.98
CA CYS A 288 -19.21 15.46 -6.04
C CYS A 288 -20.12 16.66 -5.81
N ARG A 289 -20.57 16.89 -4.56
CA ARG A 289 -21.44 18.01 -4.22
C ARG A 289 -20.78 19.35 -4.50
N VAL A 290 -19.56 19.58 -4.00
CA VAL A 290 -18.87 20.87 -4.14
C VAL A 290 -18.47 21.15 -5.58
N LEU A 291 -18.04 20.14 -6.34
CA LEU A 291 -17.70 20.28 -7.76
C LEU A 291 -18.94 20.56 -8.61
N ASN A 292 -20.08 19.90 -8.35
CA ASN A 292 -21.33 20.19 -9.05
C ASN A 292 -21.81 21.63 -8.78
N ILE A 293 -21.58 22.16 -7.58
CA ILE A 293 -21.89 23.57 -7.24
C ILE A 293 -20.94 24.52 -7.97
N GLU A 294 -19.63 24.24 -7.95
CA GLU A 294 -18.61 25.07 -8.60
C GLU A 294 -18.82 25.21 -10.11
N PHE A 295 -19.29 24.15 -10.77
CA PHE A 295 -19.54 24.10 -12.22
C PHE A 295 -21.03 24.11 -12.60
N GLN A 296 -21.90 24.57 -11.70
CA GLN A 296 -23.35 24.51 -11.90
C GLN A 296 -23.80 25.18 -13.20
N LYS A 297 -23.22 26.34 -13.55
CA LYS A 297 -23.60 27.09 -14.76
C LYS A 297 -23.26 26.33 -16.05
N GLU A 298 -22.06 25.75 -16.08
CA GLU A 298 -21.57 24.95 -17.19
C GLU A 298 -22.32 23.62 -17.32
N ILE A 299 -22.86 23.10 -16.22
CA ILE A 299 -23.74 21.93 -16.23
C ILE A 299 -25.12 22.31 -16.79
N GLU A 300 -25.67 23.46 -16.36
CA GLU A 300 -26.98 23.96 -16.80
C GLU A 300 -27.03 24.31 -18.29
N ASP A 301 -25.95 24.85 -18.86
CA ASP A 301 -25.86 25.17 -20.29
C ASP A 301 -25.40 23.99 -21.18
N GLY A 302 -25.08 22.85 -20.57
CA GLY A 302 -24.67 21.61 -21.26
C GLY A 302 -23.21 21.56 -21.70
N SER A 303 -22.38 22.53 -21.29
CA SER A 303 -20.94 22.55 -21.56
C SER A 303 -20.17 21.48 -20.78
N MET A 304 -20.65 21.11 -19.60
CA MET A 304 -20.11 20.07 -18.72
C MET A 304 -21.18 19.08 -18.28
N PHE A 305 -20.74 17.89 -17.89
CA PHE A 305 -21.63 16.88 -17.32
C PHE A 305 -21.59 16.94 -15.78
N PRO A 306 -22.69 16.54 -15.10
CA PRO A 306 -22.66 16.33 -13.65
C PRO A 306 -21.56 15.35 -13.25
N MET A 307 -20.94 15.59 -12.09
CA MET A 307 -19.83 14.77 -11.61
C MET A 307 -20.26 13.31 -11.43
N HIS A 308 -19.51 12.39 -12.01
CA HIS A 308 -19.70 10.95 -11.87
C HIS A 308 -18.63 10.36 -10.94
N ALA A 309 -19.06 9.49 -10.02
CA ALA A 309 -18.18 8.82 -9.06
C ALA A 309 -18.25 7.29 -9.24
N ASP A 310 -17.11 6.69 -9.56
CA ASP A 310 -16.93 5.25 -9.61
C ASP A 310 -16.33 4.75 -8.29
N LYS A 311 -17.19 4.15 -7.45
CA LYS A 311 -16.83 3.58 -6.13
C LYS A 311 -16.39 2.11 -6.25
N GLY A 312 -15.86 1.55 -5.15
CA GLY A 312 -15.50 0.13 -5.07
C GLY A 312 -14.18 -0.20 -5.78
N LEU A 313 -13.28 0.78 -5.86
CA LEU A 313 -11.99 0.66 -6.51
C LEU A 313 -10.86 0.65 -5.48
N ALA A 314 -9.68 0.26 -5.94
CA ALA A 314 -8.46 0.33 -5.16
C ALA A 314 -7.32 0.87 -6.03
N THR A 315 -6.48 1.71 -5.44
CA THR A 315 -5.25 2.19 -6.07
C THR A 315 -4.09 1.32 -5.65
N VAL A 316 -3.28 0.89 -6.62
CA VAL A 316 -2.03 0.17 -6.41
C VAL A 316 -0.90 1.02 -6.96
N ALA A 317 0.22 1.10 -6.24
CA ALA A 317 1.41 1.79 -6.66
C ALA A 317 2.62 0.83 -6.60
N ILE A 318 3.45 0.89 -7.63
CA ILE A 318 4.76 0.23 -7.63
C ILE A 318 5.83 1.31 -7.62
N VAL A 319 6.84 1.13 -6.78
CA VAL A 319 7.87 2.15 -6.53
C VAL A 319 9.25 1.55 -6.71
N GLY A 320 10.12 2.28 -7.39
CA GLY A 320 11.53 1.93 -7.59
C GLY A 320 12.25 2.97 -8.44
N GLU A 321 13.38 3.47 -7.95
CA GLU A 321 14.12 4.55 -8.62
C GLU A 321 14.79 4.08 -9.92
N ASN A 322 15.07 2.79 -10.01
CA ASN A 322 15.67 2.15 -11.18
C ASN A 322 14.66 1.89 -12.32
N MET A 323 13.37 2.17 -12.13
CA MET A 323 12.37 1.95 -13.18
C MET A 323 12.64 2.80 -14.43
N ARG A 324 13.08 4.06 -14.26
CA ARG A 324 13.43 4.99 -15.36
C ARG A 324 14.51 4.48 -16.31
N HIS A 325 15.38 3.60 -15.82
CA HIS A 325 16.55 3.11 -16.56
C HIS A 325 16.31 1.77 -17.24
N VAL A 326 15.14 1.17 -17.04
CA VAL A 326 14.83 -0.18 -17.52
C VAL A 326 13.59 -0.13 -18.42
N PRO A 327 13.78 -0.07 -19.75
CA PRO A 327 12.68 -0.10 -20.69
C PRO A 327 11.80 -1.33 -20.52
N GLY A 328 10.49 -1.13 -20.68
CA GLY A 328 9.51 -2.24 -20.71
C GLY A 328 8.92 -2.64 -19.36
N ILE A 329 9.26 -1.98 -18.25
CA ILE A 329 8.65 -2.27 -16.93
C ILE A 329 7.14 -2.05 -16.94
N ALA A 330 6.68 -0.91 -17.46
CA ALA A 330 5.25 -0.63 -17.60
C ALA A 330 4.55 -1.69 -18.46
N GLY A 331 5.15 -2.08 -19.59
CA GLY A 331 4.65 -3.15 -20.46
C GLY A 331 4.58 -4.50 -19.75
N LYS A 332 5.62 -4.86 -18.97
CA LYS A 332 5.64 -6.07 -18.14
C LYS A 332 4.54 -6.01 -17.07
N LEU A 333 4.36 -4.87 -16.40
CA LEU A 333 3.34 -4.66 -15.36
C LEU A 333 1.93 -4.86 -15.93
N PHE A 334 1.56 -4.06 -16.93
CA PHE A 334 0.21 -4.12 -17.49
C PHE A 334 -0.06 -5.42 -18.24
N GLY A 335 0.95 -5.99 -18.93
CA GLY A 335 0.83 -7.31 -19.54
C GLY A 335 0.64 -8.42 -18.50
N THR A 336 1.26 -8.30 -17.32
CA THR A 336 1.11 -9.24 -16.21
C THR A 336 -0.30 -9.16 -15.58
N LEU A 337 -0.83 -7.95 -15.42
CA LEU A 337 -2.21 -7.72 -14.97
C LEU A 337 -3.24 -8.25 -15.98
N GLY A 338 -3.05 -7.93 -17.27
CA GLY A 338 -3.94 -8.36 -18.35
C GLY A 338 -4.03 -9.88 -18.49
N ARG A 339 -2.89 -10.59 -18.44
CA ARG A 339 -2.87 -12.07 -18.43
C ARG A 339 -3.62 -12.67 -17.23
N SER A 340 -3.70 -11.92 -16.13
CA SER A 340 -4.41 -12.33 -14.91
C SER A 340 -5.89 -11.92 -14.90
N GLY A 341 -6.40 -11.34 -15.99
CA GLY A 341 -7.78 -10.88 -16.12
C GLY A 341 -8.09 -9.59 -15.34
N ILE A 342 -7.06 -8.82 -14.97
CA ILE A 342 -7.20 -7.61 -14.17
C ILE A 342 -7.21 -6.40 -15.11
N SER A 343 -8.35 -5.73 -15.20
CA SER A 343 -8.48 -4.50 -15.97
C SER A 343 -7.98 -3.30 -15.16
N VAL A 344 -7.17 -2.46 -15.79
CA VAL A 344 -6.78 -1.15 -15.25
C VAL A 344 -7.79 -0.11 -15.72
N ILE A 345 -8.36 0.64 -14.78
CA ILE A 345 -9.41 1.64 -15.02
C ILE A 345 -8.78 3.01 -15.27
N ALA A 346 -7.81 3.38 -14.44
CA ALA A 346 -7.03 4.60 -14.57
C ALA A 346 -5.57 4.32 -14.23
N PHE A 347 -4.65 5.12 -14.77
CA PHE A 347 -3.23 5.02 -14.47
C PHE A 347 -2.60 6.42 -14.41
N ALA A 348 -1.57 6.57 -13.59
CA ALA A 348 -0.77 7.78 -13.49
C ALA A 348 0.69 7.39 -13.31
N GLN A 349 1.54 7.95 -14.16
CA GLN A 349 2.99 7.82 -14.11
C GLN A 349 3.59 9.22 -14.25
N GLY A 350 4.41 9.61 -13.26
CA GLY A 350 5.13 10.87 -13.29
C GLY A 350 6.36 10.81 -14.20
N ALA A 351 6.86 11.97 -14.61
CA ALA A 351 8.07 12.10 -15.44
C ALA A 351 9.36 11.60 -14.75
N SER A 352 9.36 11.48 -13.41
CA SER A 352 10.46 10.86 -12.67
C SER A 352 10.54 9.36 -12.88
N GLU A 353 9.46 8.73 -13.36
CA GLU A 353 9.29 7.27 -13.52
C GLU A 353 9.68 6.45 -12.29
N THR A 354 9.72 7.06 -11.09
CA THR A 354 10.02 6.41 -9.81
C THR A 354 8.83 5.68 -9.22
N ASN A 355 7.64 5.94 -9.77
CA ASN A 355 6.36 5.39 -9.34
C ASN A 355 5.43 5.18 -10.55
N ILE A 356 4.75 4.04 -10.59
CA ILE A 356 3.60 3.79 -11.45
C ILE A 356 2.41 3.46 -10.55
N SER A 357 1.39 4.31 -10.60
CA SER A 357 0.14 4.14 -9.85
C SER A 357 -1.02 3.86 -10.80
N PHE A 358 -1.92 2.97 -10.40
CA PHE A 358 -3.06 2.59 -11.23
C PHE A 358 -4.24 2.12 -10.37
N VAL A 359 -5.44 2.20 -10.95
CA VAL A 359 -6.69 1.89 -10.27
C VAL A 359 -7.32 0.65 -10.88
N ILE A 360 -7.78 -0.26 -10.02
CA ILE A 360 -8.44 -1.51 -10.37
C ILE A 360 -9.70 -1.68 -9.52
N LYS A 361 -10.59 -2.60 -9.88
CA LYS A 361 -11.68 -2.99 -8.98
C LYS A 361 -11.13 -3.59 -7.70
N GLN A 362 -11.71 -3.22 -6.57
CA GLN A 362 -11.22 -3.63 -5.25
C GLN A 362 -11.18 -5.16 -5.06
N ASP A 363 -12.11 -5.89 -5.69
CA ASP A 363 -12.17 -7.36 -5.64
C ASP A 363 -10.90 -8.04 -6.18
N PHE A 364 -10.20 -7.39 -7.12
CA PHE A 364 -8.96 -7.90 -7.69
C PHE A 364 -7.71 -7.45 -6.93
N LEU A 365 -7.82 -6.61 -5.89
CA LEU A 365 -6.66 -6.03 -5.21
C LEU A 365 -5.68 -7.10 -4.70
N ARG A 366 -6.19 -8.11 -4.00
CA ARG A 366 -5.34 -9.19 -3.49
C ARG A 366 -4.67 -9.96 -4.63
N LYS A 367 -5.40 -10.27 -5.70
CA LYS A 367 -4.85 -10.95 -6.89
C LYS A 367 -3.76 -10.10 -7.53
N ALA A 368 -4.01 -8.80 -7.74
CA ALA A 368 -3.06 -7.87 -8.33
C ALA A 368 -1.75 -7.80 -7.52
N LEU A 369 -1.85 -7.61 -6.21
CA LEU A 369 -0.66 -7.53 -5.35
C LEU A 369 0.18 -8.81 -5.39
N ASN A 370 -0.45 -10.00 -5.37
CA ASN A 370 0.28 -11.27 -5.48
C ASN A 370 0.95 -11.39 -6.85
N VAL A 371 0.20 -11.20 -7.93
CA VAL A 371 0.71 -11.29 -9.31
C VAL A 371 1.92 -10.38 -9.52
N ILE A 372 1.85 -9.13 -9.04
CA ILE A 372 2.94 -8.16 -9.19
C ILE A 372 4.11 -8.55 -8.30
N HIS A 373 3.86 -8.91 -7.04
CA HIS A 373 4.92 -9.31 -6.11
C HIS A 373 5.67 -10.54 -6.64
N ASP A 374 4.95 -11.55 -7.11
CA ASP A 374 5.55 -12.73 -7.71
C ASP A 374 6.37 -12.36 -8.96
N SER A 375 5.82 -11.58 -9.88
CA SER A 375 6.46 -11.23 -11.16
C SER A 375 7.72 -10.35 -11.01
N PHE A 376 7.79 -9.53 -9.95
CA PHE A 376 8.86 -8.54 -9.78
C PHE A 376 9.80 -8.79 -8.59
N PHE A 377 9.38 -9.50 -7.53
CA PHE A 377 10.16 -9.65 -6.29
C PHE A 377 10.60 -11.08 -5.99
N LEU A 378 9.76 -12.08 -6.29
CA LEU A 378 10.07 -13.48 -6.00
C LEU A 378 10.68 -14.21 -7.20
N SER A 379 10.45 -13.69 -8.40
CA SER A 379 10.82 -14.39 -9.62
C SER A 379 12.10 -13.84 -10.23
N GLU A 380 13.22 -14.50 -9.94
CA GLU A 380 14.12 -14.86 -11.06
C GLU A 380 13.41 -15.84 -12.02
N TYR A 381 12.37 -16.54 -11.54
CA TYR A 381 11.68 -17.66 -12.19
C TYR A 381 10.17 -17.42 -12.34
N GLN A 382 9.58 -17.48 -13.55
CA GLN A 382 8.12 -17.49 -13.74
C GLN A 382 7.47 -18.67 -12.98
N VAL A 383 6.47 -18.37 -12.15
CA VAL A 383 5.66 -19.39 -11.45
C VAL A 383 4.39 -19.69 -12.24
N LEU A 384 4.14 -20.98 -12.51
CA LEU A 384 2.87 -21.49 -13.04
C LEU A 384 2.17 -22.31 -11.96
N ASN A 385 0.91 -22.04 -11.69
CA ASN A 385 0.11 -22.77 -10.70
C ASN A 385 -0.78 -23.81 -11.42
N LEU A 386 -0.54 -25.09 -11.16
CA LEU A 386 -1.17 -26.18 -11.89
C LEU A 386 -2.26 -26.87 -11.06
N PHE A 387 -3.40 -27.08 -11.69
CA PHE A 387 -4.45 -27.99 -11.26
C PHE A 387 -4.38 -29.23 -12.13
N VAL A 388 -4.06 -30.39 -11.55
CA VAL A 388 -3.94 -31.64 -12.31
C VAL A 388 -5.13 -32.54 -12.01
N CYS A 389 -5.99 -32.75 -13.01
CA CYS A 389 -7.13 -33.64 -12.92
C CYS A 389 -6.82 -34.95 -13.66
N GLY A 390 -7.03 -36.09 -13.00
CA GLY A 390 -6.77 -37.41 -13.60
C GLY A 390 -5.38 -37.96 -13.29
N VAL A 391 -5.04 -38.11 -12.01
CA VAL A 391 -3.76 -38.70 -11.56
C VAL A 391 -3.74 -40.24 -11.58
N GLY A 392 -4.18 -40.82 -12.69
CA GLY A 392 -3.90 -42.21 -13.04
C GLY A 392 -2.49 -42.36 -13.62
N THR A 393 -2.33 -43.18 -14.65
CA THR A 393 -1.02 -43.41 -15.29
C THR A 393 -0.41 -42.13 -15.88
N VAL A 394 -1.19 -41.36 -16.64
CA VAL A 394 -0.69 -40.16 -17.35
C VAL A 394 -0.44 -39.01 -16.37
N GLY A 395 -1.45 -38.63 -15.58
CA GLY A 395 -1.30 -37.55 -14.60
C GLY A 395 -0.26 -37.88 -13.51
N GLY A 396 -0.16 -39.14 -13.08
CA GLY A 396 0.88 -39.60 -12.17
C GLY A 396 2.28 -39.46 -12.74
N SER A 397 2.49 -39.90 -14.00
CA SER A 397 3.78 -39.74 -14.67
C SER A 397 4.15 -38.27 -14.88
N LEU A 398 3.18 -37.39 -15.18
CA LEU A 398 3.41 -35.95 -15.29
C LEU A 398 3.90 -35.37 -13.95
N LEU A 399 3.25 -35.71 -12.83
CA LEU A 399 3.66 -35.23 -11.51
C LEU A 399 5.07 -35.72 -11.14
N GLU A 400 5.42 -36.96 -11.47
CA GLU A 400 6.77 -37.49 -11.25
C GLU A 400 7.82 -36.77 -12.11
N GLN A 401 7.51 -36.48 -13.38
CA GLN A 401 8.40 -35.71 -14.26
C GLN A 401 8.60 -34.28 -13.75
N ILE A 402 7.53 -33.62 -13.29
CA ILE A 402 7.60 -32.28 -12.69
C ILE A 402 8.49 -32.33 -11.45
N HIS A 403 8.31 -33.32 -10.57
CA HIS A 403 9.14 -33.47 -9.37
C HIS A 403 10.63 -33.63 -9.72
N GLN A 404 10.98 -34.50 -10.68
CA GLN A 404 12.37 -34.76 -11.08
C GLN A 404 13.02 -33.58 -11.81
N GLN A 405 12.27 -32.85 -12.63
CA GLN A 405 12.82 -31.78 -13.48
C GLN A 405 12.72 -30.39 -12.86
N GLN A 406 12.11 -30.23 -11.70
CA GLN A 406 11.85 -28.93 -11.08
C GLN A 406 13.11 -28.06 -10.96
N GLU A 407 14.23 -28.62 -10.50
CA GLU A 407 15.48 -27.85 -10.36
C GLU A 407 16.09 -27.45 -11.70
N LYS A 408 15.98 -28.32 -12.71
CA LYS A 408 16.40 -28.02 -14.08
C LYS A 408 15.55 -26.91 -14.72
N LEU A 409 14.22 -26.99 -14.56
CA LEU A 409 13.28 -25.97 -15.04
C LEU A 409 13.54 -24.61 -14.40
N LYS A 410 13.90 -24.60 -13.11
CA LYS A 410 14.35 -23.38 -12.45
C LYS A 410 15.62 -22.87 -13.12
N GLN A 411 16.71 -23.63 -13.07
CA GLN A 411 18.04 -23.17 -13.51
C GLN A 411 18.10 -22.75 -14.98
N GLU A 412 17.51 -23.54 -15.89
CA GLU A 412 17.65 -23.33 -17.34
C GLU A 412 16.56 -22.43 -17.93
N LEU A 413 15.31 -22.61 -17.50
CA LEU A 413 14.15 -21.94 -18.09
C LEU A 413 13.55 -20.84 -17.23
N ARG A 414 14.14 -20.61 -16.05
CA ARG A 414 13.60 -19.67 -15.09
C ARG A 414 12.13 -19.98 -14.80
N LEU A 415 11.77 -21.24 -14.57
CA LEU A 415 10.37 -21.68 -14.42
C LEU A 415 10.17 -22.54 -13.17
N LYS A 416 9.15 -22.22 -12.37
CA LYS A 416 8.70 -23.00 -11.22
C LYS A 416 7.27 -23.48 -11.45
N LEU A 417 7.06 -24.79 -11.50
CA LEU A 417 5.72 -25.38 -11.55
C LEU A 417 5.25 -25.65 -10.13
N ASN A 418 4.17 -24.97 -9.70
CA ASN A 418 3.59 -25.14 -8.37
C ASN A 418 2.28 -25.91 -8.50
N ILE A 419 2.20 -27.10 -7.88
CA ILE A 419 0.97 -27.91 -7.96
C ILE A 419 0.04 -27.47 -6.84
N VAL A 420 -1.11 -26.88 -7.19
CA VAL A 420 -2.04 -26.26 -6.24
C VAL A 420 -3.36 -27.02 -6.14
N GLY A 421 -3.62 -27.94 -7.07
CA GLY A 421 -4.74 -28.86 -6.98
C GLY A 421 -4.44 -30.20 -7.65
N ILE A 422 -4.87 -31.28 -7.02
CA ILE A 422 -4.81 -32.64 -7.57
C ILE A 422 -6.17 -33.29 -7.37
N ALA A 423 -6.74 -33.82 -8.45
CA ALA A 423 -8.02 -34.55 -8.41
C ALA A 423 -7.91 -35.91 -9.10
N ASN A 424 -8.53 -36.93 -8.50
CA ASN A 424 -8.80 -38.22 -9.14
C ASN A 424 -10.32 -38.49 -9.17
N GLY A 425 -10.74 -39.67 -9.63
CA GLY A 425 -12.16 -40.03 -9.72
C GLY A 425 -12.89 -40.17 -8.36
N HIS A 426 -12.20 -40.06 -7.23
CA HIS A 426 -12.75 -40.29 -5.90
C HIS A 426 -12.51 -39.13 -4.93
N ASN A 427 -11.34 -38.51 -4.96
CA ASN A 427 -10.85 -37.53 -3.99
C ASN A 427 -10.15 -36.36 -4.70
N ALA A 428 -10.18 -35.18 -4.09
CA ALA A 428 -9.48 -34.01 -4.58
C ALA A 428 -8.91 -33.16 -3.44
N ILE A 429 -7.71 -32.64 -3.65
CA ILE A 429 -7.01 -31.71 -2.75
C ILE A 429 -6.72 -30.40 -3.47
N PHE A 430 -6.90 -29.30 -2.75
CA PHE A 430 -6.63 -27.95 -3.24
C PHE A 430 -5.98 -27.13 -2.11
N THR A 431 -4.86 -26.49 -2.39
CA THR A 431 -4.13 -25.62 -1.45
C THR A 431 -3.44 -24.51 -2.22
N ARG A 432 -3.49 -23.29 -1.70
CA ARG A 432 -2.86 -22.12 -2.33
C ARG A 432 -1.34 -22.13 -2.15
N GLU A 433 -0.87 -22.74 -1.07
CA GLU A 433 0.53 -22.82 -0.66
C GLU A 433 1.31 -23.83 -1.51
N GLY A 434 0.61 -24.79 -2.13
CA GLY A 434 1.17 -25.84 -2.96
C GLY A 434 1.16 -27.22 -2.29
N ILE A 435 1.05 -28.27 -3.09
CA ILE A 435 1.01 -29.67 -2.67
C ILE A 435 2.41 -30.25 -2.81
N SER A 436 2.93 -30.85 -1.74
CA SER A 436 4.21 -31.56 -1.79
C SER A 436 4.09 -32.81 -2.67
N LEU A 437 4.96 -32.91 -3.66
CA LEU A 437 5.02 -34.06 -4.57
C LEU A 437 5.66 -35.31 -3.95
N GLU A 438 6.27 -35.20 -2.78
CA GLU A 438 6.85 -36.35 -2.07
C GLU A 438 5.75 -37.25 -1.44
N ASN A 439 4.67 -36.65 -0.95
CA ASN A 439 3.61 -37.35 -0.21
C ASN A 439 2.19 -37.06 -0.74
N TYR A 440 2.05 -36.55 -1.97
CA TYR A 440 0.76 -36.17 -2.53
C TYR A 440 -0.26 -37.32 -2.59
N ARG A 441 0.19 -38.58 -2.74
CA ARG A 441 -0.69 -39.76 -2.82
C ARG A 441 -1.42 -40.01 -1.51
N GLU A 442 -0.73 -39.87 -0.39
CA GLU A 442 -1.30 -40.03 0.95
C GLU A 442 -2.26 -38.88 1.27
N GLN A 443 -1.85 -37.64 0.94
CA GLN A 443 -2.71 -36.47 1.11
C GLN A 443 -3.99 -36.58 0.29
N LEU A 444 -3.91 -37.06 -0.96
CA LEU A 444 -5.06 -37.26 -1.84
C LEU A 444 -5.98 -38.36 -1.33
N ALA A 445 -5.44 -39.47 -0.80
CA ALA A 445 -6.25 -40.55 -0.24
C ALA A 445 -7.02 -40.12 1.02
N ALA A 446 -6.44 -39.25 1.84
CA ALA A 446 -7.09 -38.68 3.02
C ALA A 446 -8.04 -37.51 2.70
N ALA A 447 -8.09 -37.07 1.46
CA ALA A 447 -8.81 -35.86 1.07
C ALA A 447 -10.32 -36.07 0.96
N PRO A 448 -11.11 -34.99 1.03
CA PRO A 448 -12.54 -35.05 0.73
C PRO A 448 -12.84 -35.60 -0.67
N LYS A 449 -14.08 -36.11 -0.85
CA LYS A 449 -14.52 -36.62 -2.15
C LYS A 449 -14.48 -35.55 -3.23
N SER A 450 -14.09 -35.97 -4.43
CA SER A 450 -14.13 -35.16 -5.64
C SER A 450 -15.47 -35.34 -6.36
N ASP A 451 -16.03 -34.24 -6.83
CA ASP A 451 -17.10 -34.22 -7.83
C ASP A 451 -16.85 -33.03 -8.78
N ILE A 452 -17.62 -32.99 -9.87
CA ILE A 452 -17.41 -32.00 -10.95
C ILE A 452 -17.70 -30.58 -10.48
N LYS A 453 -18.74 -30.42 -9.66
CA LYS A 453 -19.12 -29.10 -9.15
C LYS A 453 -18.04 -28.57 -8.23
N ARG A 454 -17.53 -29.40 -7.32
CA ARG A 454 -16.41 -29.06 -6.44
C ARG A 454 -15.16 -28.71 -7.24
N LEU A 455 -14.82 -29.49 -8.27
CA LEU A 455 -13.67 -29.20 -9.12
C LEU A 455 -13.81 -27.84 -9.79
N HIS A 456 -14.98 -27.55 -10.35
CA HIS A 456 -15.30 -26.25 -10.95
C HIS A 456 -15.18 -25.11 -9.94
N ASP A 457 -15.88 -25.22 -8.81
CA ASP A 457 -16.01 -24.16 -7.81
C ASP A 457 -14.67 -23.87 -7.11
N GLU A 458 -13.86 -24.89 -6.82
CA GLU A 458 -12.54 -24.72 -6.19
C GLU A 458 -11.52 -24.12 -7.16
N VAL A 459 -11.46 -24.60 -8.41
CA VAL A 459 -10.50 -24.09 -9.41
C VAL A 459 -10.76 -22.61 -9.71
N ILE A 460 -12.02 -22.23 -9.91
CA ILE A 460 -12.40 -20.83 -10.15
C ILE A 460 -12.31 -20.02 -8.85
N GLY A 461 -12.82 -20.55 -7.74
CA GLY A 461 -12.87 -19.86 -6.44
C GLY A 461 -11.50 -19.60 -5.83
N MET A 462 -10.50 -20.43 -6.11
CA MET A 462 -9.12 -20.14 -5.72
C MET A 462 -8.59 -18.87 -6.36
N ASN A 463 -9.04 -18.55 -7.59
CA ASN A 463 -8.69 -17.35 -8.34
C ASN A 463 -7.18 -17.05 -8.31
N ILE A 464 -6.36 -18.10 -8.46
CA ILE A 464 -4.91 -18.02 -8.38
C ILE A 464 -4.32 -17.54 -9.73
N PHE A 465 -3.20 -16.84 -9.66
CA PHE A 465 -2.55 -16.29 -10.84
C PHE A 465 -1.77 -17.34 -11.64
N ASN A 466 -1.46 -17.05 -12.92
CA ASN A 466 -0.74 -17.96 -13.83
C ASN A 466 -1.24 -19.40 -13.74
N SER A 467 -2.57 -19.56 -13.67
CA SER A 467 -3.21 -20.84 -13.46
C SER A 467 -3.28 -21.65 -14.76
N VAL A 468 -3.04 -22.95 -14.63
CA VAL A 468 -3.15 -23.93 -15.70
C VAL A 468 -3.94 -25.12 -15.18
N PHE A 469 -5.07 -25.41 -15.81
CA PHE A 469 -5.81 -26.64 -15.63
C PHE A 469 -5.28 -27.69 -16.61
N VAL A 470 -4.80 -28.81 -16.07
CA VAL A 470 -4.27 -29.94 -16.82
C VAL A 470 -5.24 -31.11 -16.70
N ASP A 471 -5.86 -31.48 -17.81
CA ASP A 471 -6.79 -32.59 -17.87
C ASP A 471 -6.10 -33.84 -18.43
N CYS A 472 -5.86 -34.80 -17.56
CA CYS A 472 -5.38 -36.14 -17.88
C CYS A 472 -6.48 -37.20 -17.82
N THR A 473 -7.75 -36.80 -17.74
CA THR A 473 -8.91 -37.71 -17.70
C THR A 473 -9.40 -38.06 -19.11
N ALA A 474 -10.26 -39.07 -19.19
CA ALA A 474 -11.07 -39.38 -20.36
C ALA A 474 -12.55 -39.00 -20.15
N SER A 475 -12.83 -38.00 -19.30
CA SER A 475 -14.20 -37.61 -18.93
C SER A 475 -14.74 -36.47 -19.79
N PRO A 476 -15.85 -36.67 -20.54
CA PRO A 476 -16.53 -35.59 -21.24
C PRO A 476 -17.06 -34.50 -20.31
N GLU A 477 -17.43 -34.85 -19.08
CA GLU A 477 -17.96 -33.91 -18.12
C GLU A 477 -16.88 -32.94 -17.60
N VAL A 478 -15.63 -33.41 -17.46
CA VAL A 478 -14.47 -32.54 -17.14
C VAL A 478 -14.12 -31.65 -18.33
N ALA A 479 -14.16 -32.18 -19.55
CA ALA A 479 -13.98 -31.40 -20.77
C ALA A 479 -15.05 -30.29 -20.93
N GLY A 480 -16.26 -30.52 -20.40
CA GLY A 480 -17.34 -29.53 -20.36
C GLY A 480 -17.00 -28.27 -19.56
N LEU A 481 -16.06 -28.34 -18.60
CA LEU A 481 -15.67 -27.20 -17.77
C LEU A 481 -14.69 -26.23 -18.46
N TYR A 482 -14.13 -26.60 -19.62
CA TYR A 482 -13.05 -25.84 -20.24
C TYR A 482 -13.47 -24.42 -20.63
N ALA A 483 -14.71 -24.24 -21.11
CA ALA A 483 -15.21 -22.93 -21.50
C ALA A 483 -15.21 -21.98 -20.30
N ASP A 484 -15.72 -22.43 -19.15
CA ASP A 484 -15.78 -21.64 -17.92
C ASP A 484 -14.38 -21.33 -17.40
N PHE A 485 -13.46 -22.30 -17.42
CA PHE A 485 -12.07 -22.07 -17.01
C PHE A 485 -11.37 -21.04 -17.90
N LEU A 486 -11.50 -21.14 -19.22
CA LEU A 486 -10.92 -20.17 -20.16
C LEU A 486 -11.53 -18.78 -19.97
N ASP A 487 -12.84 -18.70 -19.71
CA ASP A 487 -13.51 -17.41 -19.47
C ASP A 487 -13.09 -16.74 -18.15
N HIS A 488 -12.64 -17.53 -17.17
CA HIS A 488 -12.06 -17.08 -15.90
C HIS A 488 -10.52 -16.95 -15.94
N ASN A 489 -9.92 -16.80 -17.13
CA ASN A 489 -8.50 -16.58 -17.34
C ASN A 489 -7.58 -17.73 -16.86
N ILE A 490 -8.08 -18.97 -16.86
CA ILE A 490 -7.29 -20.17 -16.57
C ILE A 490 -6.87 -20.82 -17.89
N ASN A 491 -5.59 -21.14 -18.06
CA ASN A 491 -5.12 -21.88 -19.23
C ASN A 491 -5.56 -23.34 -19.14
N VAL A 492 -5.89 -23.98 -20.27
CA VAL A 492 -6.28 -25.39 -20.30
C VAL A 492 -5.30 -26.19 -21.16
N VAL A 493 -4.78 -27.27 -20.62
CA VAL A 493 -3.94 -28.26 -21.31
C VAL A 493 -4.63 -29.61 -21.23
N ALA A 494 -5.04 -30.16 -22.36
CA ALA A 494 -5.73 -31.45 -22.41
C ALA A 494 -4.80 -32.55 -22.94
N ALA A 495 -4.62 -33.63 -22.17
CA ALA A 495 -3.94 -34.84 -22.64
C ALA A 495 -4.89 -35.80 -23.38
N ASN A 496 -6.17 -35.42 -23.52
CA ASN A 496 -7.19 -36.17 -24.26
C ASN A 496 -7.64 -35.38 -25.51
N LYS A 497 -8.41 -36.04 -26.38
CA LYS A 497 -8.94 -35.43 -27.62
C LYS A 497 -10.39 -34.96 -27.50
N ILE A 498 -11.04 -35.14 -26.34
CA ILE A 498 -12.50 -35.05 -26.21
C ILE A 498 -13.02 -33.67 -26.62
N ALA A 499 -12.46 -32.60 -26.04
CA ALA A 499 -12.84 -31.23 -26.40
C ALA A 499 -12.40 -30.85 -27.82
N ALA A 500 -11.20 -31.28 -28.24
CA ALA A 500 -10.64 -30.95 -29.55
C ALA A 500 -11.35 -31.65 -30.72
N SER A 501 -11.95 -32.83 -30.49
CA SER A 501 -12.75 -33.57 -31.45
C SER A 501 -14.26 -33.45 -31.18
N SER A 502 -14.68 -32.47 -30.38
CA SER A 502 -16.10 -32.18 -30.16
C SER A 502 -16.72 -31.44 -31.36
N ASP A 503 -18.01 -31.14 -31.29
CA ASP A 503 -18.70 -30.37 -32.33
C ASP A 503 -17.94 -29.10 -32.67
N PHE A 504 -17.86 -28.78 -33.97
CA PHE A 504 -17.06 -27.66 -34.46
C PHE A 504 -17.43 -26.33 -33.80
N ALA A 505 -18.71 -26.12 -33.46
CA ALA A 505 -19.18 -24.95 -32.73
C ALA A 505 -18.54 -24.85 -31.33
N ASN A 506 -18.42 -25.95 -30.60
CA ASN A 506 -17.82 -25.98 -29.28
C ASN A 506 -16.29 -25.78 -29.36
N TYR A 507 -15.61 -26.48 -30.27
CA TYR A 507 -14.18 -26.27 -30.50
C TYR A 507 -13.87 -24.80 -30.86
N ARG A 508 -14.67 -24.21 -31.74
CA ARG A 508 -14.56 -22.80 -32.13
C ARG A 508 -14.79 -21.88 -30.94
N LEU A 509 -15.81 -22.12 -30.12
CA LEU A 509 -16.06 -21.35 -28.89
C LEU A 509 -14.86 -21.37 -27.94
N LEU A 510 -14.25 -22.54 -27.71
CA LEU A 510 -13.07 -22.67 -26.86
C LEU A 510 -11.88 -21.88 -27.42
N LYS A 511 -11.62 -21.98 -28.73
CA LYS A 511 -10.52 -21.22 -29.37
C LYS A 511 -10.77 -19.72 -29.37
N GLU A 512 -11.97 -19.26 -29.71
CA GLU A 512 -12.33 -17.84 -29.67
C GLU A 512 -12.27 -17.28 -28.24
N THR A 513 -12.76 -18.03 -27.24
CA THR A 513 -12.67 -17.62 -25.82
C THR A 513 -11.22 -17.53 -25.38
N SER A 514 -10.38 -18.51 -25.74
CA SER A 514 -8.94 -18.50 -25.41
C SER A 514 -8.21 -17.29 -26.01
N GLN A 515 -8.50 -16.94 -27.27
CA GLN A 515 -7.93 -15.78 -27.94
C GLN A 515 -8.42 -14.48 -27.30
N ARG A 516 -9.73 -14.35 -27.07
CA ARG A 516 -10.36 -13.17 -26.48
C ARG A 516 -9.82 -12.88 -25.08
N ARG A 517 -9.61 -13.91 -24.27
CA ARG A 517 -9.14 -13.80 -22.89
C ARG A 517 -7.61 -13.80 -22.75
N GLY A 518 -6.87 -14.07 -23.84
CA GLY A 518 -5.41 -14.13 -23.85
C GLY A 518 -4.84 -15.34 -23.09
N VAL A 519 -5.60 -16.44 -23.01
CA VAL A 519 -5.20 -17.70 -22.38
C VAL A 519 -4.98 -18.79 -23.42
N LYS A 520 -4.28 -19.85 -23.05
CA LYS A 520 -3.95 -20.96 -23.95
C LYS A 520 -4.91 -22.13 -23.75
N PHE A 521 -5.40 -22.67 -24.88
CA PHE A 521 -6.02 -23.99 -24.97
C PHE A 521 -5.12 -24.88 -25.83
N LEU A 522 -4.43 -25.82 -25.18
CA LEU A 522 -3.42 -26.71 -25.78
C LEU A 522 -3.89 -28.17 -25.82
#